data_AF-A0A1Z8MN50-F1
#
_entry.id   AF-A0A1Z8MN50-F1
#
_cell.length_a   1.000
_cell.length_b   1.000
_cell.length_c   1.000
_cell.angle_alpha   90.00
_cell.angle_beta   90.00
_cell.angle_gamma   90.00
#
_symmetry.space_group_name_H-M   'P 1'
#
loop_
_entity.id
_entity.type
_entity.pdbx_description
1 polymer ?
#
loop_
_entity_poly.entity_id
_entity_poly.type
_entity_poly.pdbx_seq_one_letter_code
_entity_poly.pdbx_strand_id
1 'polypeptide(L)'
;MQTEAAGIELRRVADVVVEQLRSAGILATNRAVEGATWNDNKAYGKFEGVVDWDACGSVNEPWLSMNRYTSQFHRPIGARSPGNNNFVRWKGKKADQYSQLVSEIGVLPLGSTNIEPLFIEAMQLFQEEQVVIPLNQAIMLIPFDTTYWTGWPSEKNNYIHPPMWWMSAHRVIHNLKKVKR
;
A
#
# COMPACT_ATOMS: atom_id res chain seq x y z
N MET A 1 8.36 3.95 15.49
CA MET A 1 7.52 3.48 14.37
C MET A 1 6.09 3.31 14.83
N GLN A 2 5.14 3.84 14.07
CA GLN A 2 3.70 3.66 14.31
C GLN A 2 3.18 2.46 13.52
N THR A 3 2.25 1.71 14.12
CA THR A 3 1.54 0.59 13.51
C THR A 3 0.04 0.70 13.82
N GLU A 4 -0.79 0.16 12.95
CA GLU A 4 -2.23 0.05 13.23
C GLU A 4 -2.46 -1.00 14.33
N ALA A 5 -3.28 -0.68 15.34
CA ALA A 5 -3.41 -1.49 16.55
C ALA A 5 -4.02 -2.89 16.30
N ALA A 6 -5.02 -2.99 15.43
CA ALA A 6 -5.62 -4.26 15.03
C ALA A 6 -4.72 -5.10 14.10
N GLY A 7 -3.77 -4.47 13.41
CA GLY A 7 -2.79 -5.09 12.52
C GLY A 7 -1.69 -5.88 13.24
N ILE A 8 -2.00 -7.07 13.75
CA ILE A 8 -1.03 -7.95 14.44
C ILE A 8 0.21 -8.21 13.57
N GLU A 9 0.02 -8.45 12.27
CA GLU A 9 1.13 -8.70 11.34
C GLU A 9 2.05 -7.50 11.20
N LEU A 10 1.49 -6.30 11.02
CA LEU A 10 2.27 -5.05 10.97
C LEU A 10 3.06 -4.83 12.25
N ARG A 11 2.45 -5.12 13.41
CA ARG A 11 3.12 -4.99 14.71
C ARG A 11 4.33 -5.91 14.80
N ARG A 12 4.21 -7.17 14.38
CA ARG A 12 5.33 -8.13 14.38
C ARG A 12 6.45 -7.72 13.42
N VAL A 13 6.10 -7.26 12.22
CA VAL A 13 7.09 -6.72 11.28
C VAL A 13 7.81 -5.51 11.89
N ALA A 14 7.07 -4.60 12.51
CA ALA A 14 7.65 -3.43 13.17
C ALA A 14 8.57 -3.80 14.34
N ASP A 15 8.24 -4.83 15.12
CA ASP A 15 9.11 -5.30 16.21
C ASP A 15 10.47 -5.77 15.68
N VAL A 16 10.49 -6.55 14.59
CA VAL A 16 11.74 -6.98 13.94
C VAL A 16 12.54 -5.79 13.41
N VAL A 17 11.88 -4.86 12.71
CA VAL A 17 12.54 -3.66 12.17
C VAL A 17 13.08 -2.78 13.29
N VAL A 18 12.36 -2.63 14.40
CA VAL A 18 12.84 -1.86 15.58
C VAL A 18 14.11 -2.46 16.15
N GLU A 19 14.19 -3.79 16.29
CA GLU A 19 15.41 -4.44 16.77
C GLU A 19 16.58 -4.30 15.79
N GLN A 20 16.32 -4.37 14.48
CA GLN A 20 17.34 -4.12 13.46
C GLN A 20 17.86 -2.68 13.51
N LEU A 21 16.96 -1.69 13.64
CA LEU A 21 17.33 -0.29 13.79
C LEU A 21 18.17 -0.06 15.05
N ARG A 22 17.77 -0.65 16.18
CA ARG A 22 18.52 -0.57 17.45
C ARG A 22 19.90 -1.20 17.35
N SER A 23 20.01 -2.36 16.72
CA SER A 23 21.30 -3.01 16.43
C SER A 23 22.23 -2.12 15.61
N ALA A 24 21.67 -1.32 14.70
CA ALA A 24 22.40 -0.32 13.92
C ALA A 24 22.62 1.02 14.66
N GLY A 25 22.27 1.12 15.94
CA GLY A 25 22.46 2.34 16.75
C GLY A 25 21.36 3.40 16.60
N ILE A 26 20.25 3.09 15.93
CA ILE A 26 19.11 4.00 15.77
C ILE A 26 18.10 3.77 16.90
N LEU A 27 17.79 4.82 17.66
CA LEU A 27 16.76 4.75 18.69
C LEU A 27 15.38 4.60 18.06
N ALA A 28 14.85 3.38 18.12
CA ALA A 28 13.52 3.05 17.61
C ALA A 28 12.64 2.39 18.69
N THR A 29 11.33 2.56 18.57
CA THR A 29 10.29 1.88 19.35
C THR A 29 9.12 1.51 18.44
N ASN A 30 8.37 0.47 18.77
CA ASN A 30 7.09 0.17 18.13
C ASN A 30 5.95 0.76 18.97
N ARG A 31 5.02 1.46 18.32
CA ARG A 31 3.83 2.05 18.95
C ARG A 31 2.59 1.66 18.15
N ALA A 32 1.77 0.80 18.74
CA ALA A 32 0.42 0.53 18.25
C ALA A 32 -0.45 1.78 18.44
N VAL A 33 -1.19 2.16 17.40
CA VAL A 33 -2.06 3.33 17.37
C VAL A 33 -3.43 2.91 16.83
N GLU A 34 -4.50 3.37 17.49
CA GLU A 34 -5.88 3.11 17.07
C GLU A 34 -6.12 3.56 15.62
N GLY A 35 -6.83 2.73 14.84
CA GLY A 35 -6.88 2.85 13.38
C GLY A 35 -7.28 4.23 12.84
N ALA A 36 -8.25 4.90 13.45
CA ALA A 36 -8.64 6.27 13.05
C ALA A 36 -7.48 7.27 13.26
N THR A 37 -6.85 7.24 14.43
CA THR A 37 -5.69 8.09 14.76
C THR A 37 -4.48 7.74 13.91
N TRP A 38 -4.25 6.46 13.61
CA TRP A 38 -3.16 6.01 12.75
C TRP A 38 -3.32 6.54 11.32
N ASN A 39 -4.54 6.45 10.77
CA ASN A 39 -4.87 7.01 9.47
C ASN A 39 -4.70 8.54 9.45
N ASP A 40 -5.17 9.24 10.47
CA ASP A 40 -4.99 10.69 10.57
C ASP A 40 -3.52 11.08 10.70
N ASN A 41 -2.74 10.36 11.50
CA ASN A 41 -1.31 10.62 11.61
C ASN A 41 -0.62 10.53 10.25
N LYS A 42 -0.88 9.50 9.45
CA LYS A 42 -0.35 9.40 8.07
C LYS A 42 -0.87 10.53 7.18
N ALA A 43 -2.18 10.77 7.21
CA ALA A 43 -2.83 11.79 6.40
C ALA A 43 -2.29 13.19 6.69
N TYR A 44 -1.90 13.50 7.92
CA TYR A 44 -1.32 14.78 8.34
C TYR A 44 0.21 14.79 8.44
N GLY A 45 0.89 13.67 8.15
CA GLY A 45 2.36 13.58 8.23
C GLY A 45 2.91 13.62 9.66
N LYS A 46 2.13 13.17 10.64
CA LYS A 46 2.46 13.14 12.08
C LYS A 46 3.09 11.80 12.48
N PHE A 47 4.16 11.40 11.80
CA PHE A 47 4.91 10.19 12.10
C PHE A 47 6.39 10.38 11.74
N GLU A 48 7.28 9.70 12.46
CA GLU A 48 8.72 9.61 12.12
C GLU A 48 9.03 8.35 11.31
N GLY A 49 8.26 7.28 11.55
CA GLY A 49 8.28 6.04 10.79
C GLY A 49 6.97 5.32 10.99
N VAL A 50 6.48 4.67 9.95
CA VAL A 50 5.20 3.95 9.93
C VAL A 50 5.37 2.67 9.13
N VAL A 51 4.76 1.58 9.59
CA VAL A 51 4.63 0.36 8.78
C VAL A 51 3.19 0.33 8.30
N ASP A 52 2.99 0.38 6.98
CA ASP A 52 1.67 0.46 6.35
C ASP A 52 1.61 -0.38 5.06
N TRP A 53 0.46 -0.30 4.38
CA TRP A 53 0.16 -0.95 3.10
C TRP A 53 -0.16 0.10 2.00
N ASP A 54 0.26 1.35 2.17
CA ASP A 54 -0.27 2.48 1.41
C ASP A 54 0.28 2.57 -0.01
N ALA A 55 1.22 1.70 -0.41
CA ALA A 55 1.70 1.60 -1.79
C ALA A 55 0.79 0.73 -2.71
N CYS A 56 -0.26 0.12 -2.16
CA CYS A 56 -1.19 -0.70 -2.94
C CYS A 56 -2.04 0.16 -3.90
N GLY A 57 -2.18 -0.29 -5.15
CA GLY A 57 -3.09 0.35 -6.11
C GLY A 57 -3.10 -0.39 -7.45
N SER A 58 -1.94 -0.47 -8.07
CA SER A 58 -1.74 -1.05 -9.39
C SER A 58 -1.93 -2.58 -9.43
N VAL A 59 -2.56 -3.09 -10.51
CA VAL A 59 -2.78 -4.54 -10.74
C VAL A 59 -2.26 -5.00 -12.11
N ASN A 60 -2.58 -4.27 -13.18
CA ASN A 60 -2.23 -4.61 -14.57
C ASN A 60 -1.34 -3.57 -15.25
N GLU A 61 -0.95 -2.53 -14.51
CA GLU A 61 -0.16 -1.38 -14.91
C GLU A 61 0.57 -0.85 -13.67
N PRO A 62 1.67 -0.08 -13.76
CA PRO A 62 2.37 0.43 -12.58
C PRO A 62 1.96 1.86 -12.16
N TRP A 63 1.26 2.59 -13.03
CA TRP A 63 0.97 4.01 -12.88
C TRP A 63 0.16 4.33 -11.63
N LEU A 64 -0.89 3.58 -11.30
CA LEU A 64 -1.74 3.93 -10.15
C LEU A 64 -0.95 3.91 -8.84
N SER A 65 -0.11 2.91 -8.60
CA SER A 65 0.76 2.85 -7.43
C SER A 65 1.83 3.94 -7.45
N MET A 66 2.42 4.23 -8.61
CA MET A 66 3.43 5.28 -8.75
C MET A 66 2.86 6.68 -8.54
N ASN A 67 1.68 6.96 -9.12
CA ASN A 67 1.04 8.27 -9.10
C ASN A 67 0.83 8.76 -7.66
N ARG A 68 0.65 7.85 -6.70
CA ARG A 68 0.50 8.15 -5.27
C ARG A 68 1.66 9.00 -4.72
N TYR A 69 2.85 8.95 -5.32
CA TYR A 69 4.03 9.66 -4.84
C TYR A 69 4.39 10.91 -5.67
N THR A 70 3.51 11.32 -6.58
CA THR A 70 3.75 12.49 -7.43
C THR A 70 3.60 13.81 -6.67
N SER A 71 4.31 14.84 -7.14
CA SER A 71 4.42 16.13 -6.45
C SER A 71 3.10 16.90 -6.34
N GLN A 72 2.11 16.62 -7.20
CA GLN A 72 0.75 17.18 -7.09
C GLN A 72 0.08 16.88 -5.73
N PHE A 73 0.44 15.75 -5.11
CA PHE A 73 -0.10 15.31 -3.84
C PHE A 73 0.69 15.80 -2.63
N HIS A 74 1.85 16.44 -2.83
CA HIS A 74 2.64 16.98 -1.73
C HIS A 74 1.83 18.02 -0.94
N ARG A 75 1.82 17.87 0.39
CA ARG A 75 1.29 18.84 1.34
C ARG A 75 2.26 18.96 2.52
N PRO A 76 2.46 20.15 3.11
CA PRO A 76 3.30 20.28 4.30
C PRO A 76 2.77 19.44 5.46
N ILE A 77 3.64 19.12 6.43
CA ILE A 77 3.24 18.46 7.68
C ILE A 77 2.17 19.32 8.38
N GLY A 78 1.13 18.66 8.91
CA GLY A 78 -0.03 19.33 9.51
C GLY A 78 -1.14 19.68 8.52
N ALA A 79 -0.90 19.63 7.20
CA ALA A 79 -1.94 19.67 6.19
C ALA A 79 -2.30 18.25 5.73
N ARG A 80 -3.60 17.98 5.57
CA ARG A 80 -4.10 16.68 5.13
C ARG A 80 -3.69 16.41 3.69
N SER A 81 -3.05 15.27 3.44
CA SER A 81 -2.73 14.84 2.08
C SER A 81 -4.00 14.39 1.33
N PRO A 82 -4.20 14.81 0.07
CA PRO A 82 -5.35 14.38 -0.72
C PRO A 82 -5.27 12.91 -1.14
N GLY A 83 -6.43 12.24 -1.22
CA GLY A 83 -6.55 10.92 -1.88
C GLY A 83 -5.73 9.78 -1.25
N ASN A 84 -5.31 9.93 0.01
CA ASN A 84 -4.38 9.03 0.69
C ASN A 84 -3.03 8.85 -0.04
N ASN A 85 -2.53 9.92 -0.65
CA ASN A 85 -1.30 9.92 -1.45
C ASN A 85 -0.14 10.59 -0.71
N ASN A 86 1.10 10.32 -1.12
CA ASN A 86 2.34 10.96 -0.70
C ASN A 86 2.43 11.25 0.81
N PHE A 87 2.12 10.25 1.65
CA PHE A 87 2.12 10.44 3.10
C PHE A 87 3.51 10.79 3.65
N VAL A 88 4.56 10.29 3.01
CA VAL A 88 5.97 10.57 3.31
C VAL A 88 6.41 12.00 2.96
N ARG A 89 5.55 12.81 2.32
CA ARG A 89 5.83 14.21 1.93
C ARG A 89 7.04 14.35 1.03
N TRP A 90 7.26 13.37 0.17
CA TRP A 90 8.35 13.42 -0.80
C TRP A 90 8.18 14.59 -1.77
N LYS A 91 9.26 15.33 -1.97
CA LYS A 91 9.31 16.57 -2.78
C LYS A 91 10.73 16.82 -3.25
N GLY A 92 10.90 17.81 -4.14
CA GLY A 92 12.19 18.25 -4.65
C GLY A 92 12.45 17.75 -6.06
N LYS A 93 13.65 18.03 -6.59
CA LYS A 93 13.96 17.85 -8.01
C LYS A 93 13.71 16.43 -8.52
N LYS A 94 14.12 15.40 -7.77
CA LYS A 94 13.89 14.00 -8.15
C LYS A 94 12.41 13.60 -8.07
N ALA A 95 11.66 14.13 -7.11
CA ALA A 95 10.21 13.92 -7.04
C ALA A 95 9.48 14.55 -8.24
N ASP A 96 9.95 15.71 -8.70
CA ASP A 96 9.40 16.37 -9.88
C ASP A 96 9.74 15.61 -11.17
N GLN A 97 10.99 15.14 -11.32
CA GLN A 97 11.40 14.26 -12.43
C GLN A 97 10.60 12.96 -12.45
N TYR A 98 10.45 12.30 -11.29
CA TYR A 98 9.58 11.14 -11.12
C TYR A 98 8.15 11.44 -11.55
N SER A 99 7.62 12.59 -11.16
CA SER A 99 6.24 12.98 -11.50
C SER A 99 6.05 13.19 -13.00
N GLN A 100 7.07 13.69 -13.71
CA GLN A 100 7.04 13.81 -15.17
C GLN A 100 6.99 12.43 -15.83
N LEU A 101 7.88 11.52 -15.46
CA LEU A 101 7.91 10.14 -15.97
C LEU A 101 6.58 9.42 -15.72
N VAL A 102 6.02 9.56 -14.52
CA VAL A 102 4.71 8.99 -14.18
C VAL A 102 3.59 9.63 -15.00
N SER A 103 3.65 10.93 -15.28
CA SER A 103 2.67 11.58 -16.17
C SER A 103 2.73 11.03 -17.59
N GLU A 104 3.93 10.71 -18.09
CA GLU A 104 4.11 10.09 -19.42
C GLU A 104 3.53 8.68 -19.46
N ILE A 105 3.77 7.87 -18.43
CA ILE A 105 3.16 6.53 -18.32
C ILE A 105 1.63 6.65 -18.33
N GLY A 106 1.07 7.65 -17.65
CA GLY A 106 -0.38 7.82 -17.47
C GLY A 106 -1.18 8.08 -18.75
N VAL A 107 -0.52 8.41 -19.86
CA VAL A 107 -1.17 8.63 -21.17
C VAL A 107 -0.90 7.50 -22.17
N LEU A 108 -0.11 6.50 -21.80
CA LEU A 108 0.18 5.35 -22.66
C LEU A 108 -0.94 4.30 -22.63
N PRO A 109 -1.19 3.59 -23.74
CA PRO A 109 -2.10 2.47 -23.73
C PRO A 109 -1.52 1.32 -22.89
N LEU A 110 -2.41 0.58 -22.22
CA LEU A 110 -2.03 -0.65 -21.50
C LEU A 110 -1.24 -1.59 -22.41
N GLY A 111 -0.15 -2.16 -21.90
CA GLY A 111 0.73 -3.06 -22.65
C GLY A 111 1.70 -2.36 -23.62
N SER A 112 1.76 -1.02 -23.64
CA SER A 112 2.79 -0.30 -24.39
C SER A 112 4.19 -0.71 -23.93
N THR A 113 5.08 -1.00 -24.89
CA THR A 113 6.49 -1.33 -24.63
C THR A 113 7.28 -0.17 -24.01
N ASN A 114 6.74 1.05 -24.06
CA ASN A 114 7.38 2.24 -23.49
C ASN A 114 7.15 2.38 -21.98
N ILE A 115 6.20 1.64 -21.40
CA ILE A 115 5.90 1.72 -19.96
C ILE A 115 7.09 1.21 -19.12
N GLU A 116 7.69 0.09 -19.51
CA GLU A 116 8.75 -0.55 -18.73
C GLU A 116 10.02 0.32 -18.61
N PRO A 117 10.58 0.91 -19.68
CA PRO A 117 11.71 1.82 -19.56
C PRO A 117 11.43 3.03 -18.66
N LEU A 118 10.26 3.67 -18.82
CA LEU A 118 9.86 4.82 -17.99
C LEU A 118 9.68 4.43 -16.52
N PHE A 119 9.11 3.25 -16.27
CA PHE A 119 8.96 2.70 -14.93
C PHE A 119 10.32 2.48 -14.27
N ILE A 120 11.28 1.87 -14.99
CA ILE A 120 12.63 1.60 -14.47
C ILE A 120 13.31 2.91 -14.08
N GLU A 121 13.28 3.92 -14.94
CA GLU A 121 13.89 5.23 -14.68
C GLU A 121 13.26 5.92 -13.45
N ALA A 122 11.92 5.92 -13.39
CA ALA A 122 11.21 6.49 -12.25
C ALA A 122 11.52 5.74 -10.94
N MET A 123 11.59 4.41 -10.98
CA MET A 123 11.89 3.61 -9.79
C MET A 123 13.35 3.68 -9.35
N GLN A 124 14.28 4.04 -10.23
CA GLN A 124 15.65 4.39 -9.84
C GLN A 124 15.65 5.65 -8.97
N LEU A 125 14.99 6.73 -9.41
CA LEU A 125 14.87 7.97 -8.63
C LEU A 125 14.22 7.72 -7.26
N PHE A 126 13.18 6.90 -7.24
CA PHE A 126 12.43 6.56 -6.04
C PHE A 126 13.26 5.74 -5.03
N GLN A 127 14.08 4.81 -5.52
CA GLN A 127 14.96 4.01 -4.67
C GLN A 127 16.18 4.79 -4.17
N GLU A 128 16.77 5.64 -5.02
CA GLU A 128 17.90 6.49 -4.63
C GLU A 128 17.56 7.44 -3.46
N GLU A 129 16.33 7.94 -3.40
CA GLU A 129 15.85 8.81 -2.32
C GLU A 129 15.25 8.02 -1.15
N GLN A 130 15.23 6.68 -1.22
CA GLN A 130 14.60 5.79 -0.23
C GLN A 130 13.20 6.28 0.20
N VAL A 131 12.37 6.65 -0.76
CA VAL A 131 11.06 7.28 -0.50
C VAL A 131 10.18 6.43 0.41
N VAL A 132 10.23 5.11 0.21
CA VAL A 132 9.71 4.09 1.13
C VAL A 132 10.73 2.95 1.22
N ILE A 133 10.65 2.16 2.28
CA ILE A 133 11.45 0.95 2.45
C ILE A 133 10.53 -0.26 2.25
N PRO A 134 10.61 -0.97 1.11
CA PRO A 134 9.84 -2.20 0.90
C PRO A 134 10.31 -3.29 1.88
N LEU A 135 9.37 -3.90 2.61
CA LEU A 135 9.67 -4.94 3.59
C LEU A 135 9.29 -6.33 3.08
N ASN A 136 8.01 -6.56 2.82
CA ASN A 136 7.47 -7.84 2.37
C ASN A 136 6.22 -7.64 1.53
N GLN A 137 5.88 -8.65 0.73
CA GLN A 137 4.56 -8.72 0.08
C GLN A 137 3.50 -9.08 1.12
N ALA A 138 2.30 -8.52 0.96
CA ALA A 138 1.17 -8.83 1.82
C ALA A 138 0.70 -10.26 1.58
N ILE A 139 0.66 -11.08 2.63
CA ILE A 139 0.10 -12.43 2.59
C ILE A 139 -1.34 -12.33 3.13
N MET A 140 -2.32 -12.62 2.29
CA MET A 140 -3.73 -12.53 2.67
C MET A 140 -4.27 -13.92 3.05
N LEU A 141 -4.35 -14.20 4.36
CA LEU A 141 -5.02 -15.39 4.88
C LEU A 141 -6.47 -15.06 5.22
N ILE A 142 -7.40 -15.53 4.39
CA ILE A 142 -8.84 -15.24 4.52
C ILE A 142 -9.60 -16.55 4.72
N PRO A 143 -9.90 -16.93 5.97
CA PRO A 143 -10.72 -18.09 6.25
C PRO A 143 -12.20 -17.78 5.95
N PHE A 144 -12.89 -18.76 5.37
CA PHE A 144 -14.34 -18.70 5.15
C PHE A 144 -15.04 -19.82 5.90
N ASP A 145 -16.12 -19.48 6.60
CA ASP A 145 -17.04 -20.45 7.19
C ASP A 145 -17.95 -21.03 6.10
N THR A 146 -18.00 -22.37 6.03
CA THR A 146 -18.79 -23.11 5.03
C THR A 146 -20.05 -23.75 5.59
N THR A 147 -20.44 -23.45 6.82
CA THR A 147 -21.61 -24.00 7.53
C THR A 147 -22.91 -23.61 6.83
N TYR A 148 -23.02 -22.36 6.36
CA TYR A 148 -24.25 -21.83 5.74
C TYR A 148 -24.08 -21.45 4.28
N TRP A 149 -22.85 -21.16 3.85
CA TRP A 149 -22.55 -20.63 2.52
C TRP A 149 -21.41 -21.42 1.87
N THR A 150 -21.59 -21.75 0.60
CA THR A 150 -20.55 -22.31 -0.29
C THR A 150 -20.35 -21.37 -1.47
N GLY A 151 -19.37 -21.67 -2.34
CA GLY A 151 -19.05 -20.81 -3.49
C GLY A 151 -18.04 -19.71 -3.17
N TRP A 152 -17.43 -19.75 -1.98
CA TRP A 152 -16.32 -18.87 -1.64
C TRP A 152 -15.16 -19.00 -2.65
N PRO A 153 -14.43 -17.91 -2.93
CA PRO A 153 -13.22 -17.98 -3.73
C PRO A 153 -12.19 -18.86 -3.04
N SER A 154 -11.52 -19.69 -3.83
CA SER A 154 -10.40 -20.52 -3.40
C SER A 154 -9.48 -20.77 -4.58
N GLU A 155 -8.34 -21.42 -4.36
CA GLU A 155 -7.48 -21.87 -5.45
C GLU A 155 -8.25 -22.70 -6.51
N LYS A 156 -9.16 -23.58 -6.08
CA LYS A 156 -10.00 -24.41 -6.96
C LYS A 156 -11.20 -23.69 -7.54
N ASN A 157 -11.58 -22.54 -6.96
CA ASN A 157 -12.71 -21.71 -7.36
C ASN A 157 -12.25 -20.26 -7.52
N ASN A 158 -11.27 -20.04 -8.41
CA ASN A 158 -10.51 -18.79 -8.51
C ASN A 158 -11.21 -17.76 -9.43
N TYR A 159 -12.47 -17.44 -9.14
CA TYR A 159 -13.23 -16.47 -9.94
C TYR A 159 -12.93 -15.01 -9.58
N ILE A 160 -12.38 -14.77 -8.38
CA ILE A 160 -11.99 -13.43 -7.90
C ILE A 160 -11.05 -13.50 -6.69
N HIS A 161 -10.30 -12.42 -6.47
CA HIS A 161 -9.48 -12.27 -5.28
C HIS A 161 -10.37 -12.15 -4.00
N PRO A 162 -10.07 -12.87 -2.89
CA PRO A 162 -11.02 -13.09 -1.79
C PRO A 162 -11.34 -11.94 -0.78
N PRO A 163 -10.50 -10.92 -0.53
CA PRO A 163 -10.75 -9.85 0.43
C PRO A 163 -12.11 -9.18 0.27
N MET A 164 -12.85 -9.13 1.39
CA MET A 164 -14.21 -8.58 1.43
C MET A 164 -14.24 -7.06 1.67
N TRP A 165 -13.10 -6.42 1.93
CA TRP A 165 -12.96 -4.97 2.11
C TRP A 165 -12.57 -4.23 0.82
N TRP A 166 -12.49 -4.93 -0.31
CA TRP A 166 -12.26 -4.33 -1.62
C TRP A 166 -13.54 -4.19 -2.41
N MET A 167 -13.51 -3.34 -3.44
CA MET A 167 -14.67 -3.08 -4.31
C MET A 167 -15.18 -4.36 -5.00
N SER A 168 -14.38 -5.41 -5.08
CA SER A 168 -14.71 -6.74 -5.60
C SER A 168 -15.65 -7.57 -4.72
N ALA A 169 -15.87 -7.21 -3.46
CA ALA A 169 -16.61 -8.01 -2.49
C ALA A 169 -18.02 -8.40 -2.95
N HIS A 170 -18.71 -7.51 -3.68
CA HIS A 170 -20.04 -7.78 -4.23
C HIS A 170 -20.06 -9.01 -5.16
N ARG A 171 -18.99 -9.24 -5.93
CA ARG A 171 -18.89 -10.43 -6.79
C ARG A 171 -18.75 -11.71 -5.99
N VAL A 172 -18.08 -11.67 -4.83
CA VAL A 172 -18.05 -12.80 -3.90
C VAL A 172 -19.47 -13.11 -3.43
N ILE A 173 -20.17 -12.10 -2.92
CA ILE A 173 -21.54 -12.23 -2.41
C ILE A 173 -22.49 -12.83 -3.47
N HIS A 174 -22.44 -12.35 -4.70
CA HIS A 174 -23.28 -12.86 -5.80
C HIS A 174 -22.98 -14.32 -6.18
N ASN A 175 -21.80 -14.85 -5.88
CA ASN A 175 -21.41 -16.23 -6.16
C ASN A 175 -21.70 -17.18 -4.99
N LEU A 176 -22.06 -16.65 -3.81
CA LEU A 176 -22.38 -17.48 -2.65
C LEU A 176 -23.69 -18.23 -2.87
N LYS A 177 -23.70 -19.48 -2.43
CA LYS A 177 -24.88 -20.35 -2.46
C LYS A 177 -25.14 -20.88 -1.06
N LYS A 178 -26.41 -20.91 -0.66
CA LYS A 178 -26.83 -21.57 0.57
C LYS A 178 -26.44 -23.04 0.50
N VAL A 179 -25.84 -23.56 1.58
CA VAL A 179 -25.60 -25.00 1.73
C VAL A 179 -26.94 -25.74 1.67
N LYS A 180 -27.06 -26.72 0.78
CA LYS A 180 -28.23 -27.62 0.75
C LYS A 180 -28.15 -28.50 2.00
N ARG A 181 -29.20 -28.45 2.83
CA ARG A 181 -29.39 -29.37 3.95
C ARG A 181 -30.03 -30.64 3.46
#